data_AF-S4R4B7-F1
#
_entry.id   AF-S4R4B7-F1
#
_cell.length_a   1.000
_cell.length_b   1.000
_cell.length_c   1.000
_cell.angle_alpha   90.00
_cell.angle_beta   90.00
_cell.angle_gamma   90.00
#
_symmetry.space_group_name_H-M   'P 1'
#
loop_
_entity.id
_entity.type
_entity.pdbx_description
1 polymer ?
#
loop_
_entity_poly.entity_id
_entity_poly.type
_entity_poly.pdbx_seq_one_letter_code
_entity_poly.pdbx_strand_id
1 'polypeptide(L)'
;IRFQPNDHKTIKETADEIKIFEGINHSNLVRYYGVELHREEMYIFMEYCDEGTLEEVSRLGLQEPVIRHYTKQICTAITELHERGIVHRDIKVSPPWLGANIFLTSTGHIKLGDFGCSVKLKNISQTMPGEVNSTLGTAAYMAPEVITRARGEGHGRAADIWSLGCVLIEMATGK
;
A
#
# COMPACT_ATOMS: atom_id res chain seq x y z
N ILE A 1 9.10 10.22 -5.86
CA ILE A 1 9.24 10.00 -7.32
C ILE A 1 10.17 11.08 -7.87
N ARG A 2 11.30 10.73 -8.52
CA ARG A 2 12.19 11.72 -9.15
C ARG A 2 11.84 11.82 -10.64
N PHE A 3 11.28 12.95 -11.06
CA PHE A 3 10.96 13.22 -12.46
C PHE A 3 12.18 13.82 -13.17
N GLN A 4 12.36 13.52 -14.46
CA GLN A 4 13.33 14.23 -15.28
C GLN A 4 12.77 15.62 -15.66
N PRO A 5 13.62 16.64 -15.86
CA PRO A 5 13.18 17.91 -16.41
C PRO A 5 12.44 17.68 -17.74
N ASN A 6 11.31 18.37 -17.95
CA ASN A 6 10.37 18.22 -19.09
C ASN A 6 9.47 16.97 -19.16
N ASP A 7 9.38 16.12 -18.14
CA ASP A 7 8.53 14.91 -18.18
C ASP A 7 7.04 15.15 -17.85
N HIS A 8 6.47 16.22 -18.43
CA HIS A 8 5.09 16.69 -18.17
C HIS A 8 4.04 15.61 -18.41
N LYS A 9 4.29 14.69 -19.35
CA LYS A 9 3.39 13.58 -19.66
C LYS A 9 3.37 12.56 -18.52
N THR A 10 4.54 12.13 -18.05
CA THR A 10 4.66 11.17 -16.96
C THR A 10 4.11 11.74 -15.65
N ILE A 11 4.40 13.01 -15.35
CA ILE A 11 3.85 13.70 -14.17
C ILE A 11 2.31 13.69 -14.19
N LYS A 12 1.71 13.98 -15.35
CA LYS A 12 0.26 13.99 -15.52
C LYS A 12 -0.34 12.58 -15.39
N GLU A 13 0.29 11.58 -16.00
CA GLU A 13 -0.14 10.18 -15.90
C GLU A 13 -0.09 9.70 -14.44
N THR A 14 0.99 10.01 -13.70
CA THR A 14 1.09 9.70 -12.27
C THR A 14 0.03 10.44 -11.43
N ALA A 15 -0.24 11.70 -11.73
CA ALA A 15 -1.30 12.45 -11.03
C ALA A 15 -2.69 11.83 -11.27
N ASP A 16 -2.97 11.38 -12.49
CA ASP A 16 -4.23 10.69 -12.83
C ASP A 16 -4.33 9.30 -12.18
N GLU A 17 -3.21 8.59 -12.01
CA GLU A 17 -3.15 7.35 -11.23
C GLU A 17 -3.46 7.56 -9.75
N ILE A 18 -3.00 8.66 -9.15
CA ILE A 18 -3.25 8.97 -7.73
C ILE A 18 -4.71 9.40 -7.49
N LYS A 19 -5.37 10.00 -8.49
CA LYS A 19 -6.79 10.39 -8.37
C LYS A 19 -7.74 9.24 -8.10
N ILE A 20 -7.35 7.98 -8.38
CA ILE A 20 -8.20 6.83 -8.06
C ILE A 20 -8.47 6.67 -6.55
N PHE A 21 -7.63 7.28 -5.71
CA PHE A 21 -7.76 7.30 -4.25
C PHE A 21 -8.58 8.48 -3.72
N GLU A 22 -8.84 9.48 -4.57
CA GLU A 22 -9.64 10.62 -4.19
C GLU A 22 -11.07 10.18 -3.85
N GLY A 23 -11.57 10.62 -2.70
CA GLY A 23 -12.91 10.25 -2.21
C GLY A 23 -13.00 8.91 -1.47
N ILE A 24 -11.92 8.14 -1.35
CA ILE A 24 -11.89 7.00 -0.42
C ILE A 24 -11.79 7.55 1.01
N ASN A 25 -12.79 7.25 1.83
CA ASN A 25 -12.86 7.64 3.24
C ASN A 25 -13.12 6.41 4.10
N HIS A 26 -12.09 5.91 4.75
CA HIS A 26 -12.14 4.70 5.57
C HIS A 26 -11.23 4.86 6.81
N SER A 27 -11.64 4.33 7.96
CA SER A 27 -10.90 4.49 9.23
C SER A 27 -9.46 3.97 9.16
N ASN A 28 -9.23 2.94 8.32
CA ASN A 28 -7.94 2.26 8.20
C ASN A 28 -7.17 2.54 6.91
N LEU A 29 -7.59 3.54 6.13
CA LEU A 29 -6.82 4.03 4.99
C LEU A 29 -6.41 5.47 5.26
N VAL A 30 -5.19 5.84 4.85
CA VAL A 30 -4.76 7.24 4.82
C VAL A 30 -5.65 7.99 3.83
N ARG A 31 -6.31 9.05 4.28
CA ARG A 31 -7.17 9.84 3.39
C ARG A 31 -6.34 10.68 2.43
N TYR A 32 -6.68 10.61 1.14
CA TYR A 32 -6.11 11.48 0.11
C TYR A 32 -7.02 12.67 -0.11
N TYR A 33 -6.47 13.87 0.02
CA TYR A 33 -7.21 15.13 -0.17
C TYR A 33 -7.11 15.66 -1.59
N GLY A 34 -6.06 15.29 -2.33
CA GLY A 34 -5.90 15.66 -3.73
C GLY A 34 -4.44 15.70 -4.17
N VAL A 35 -4.24 16.08 -5.43
CA VAL A 35 -2.93 16.28 -6.06
C VAL A 35 -2.92 17.62 -6.78
N GLU A 36 -1.85 18.39 -6.61
CA GLU A 36 -1.61 19.64 -7.32
C GLU A 36 -0.31 19.55 -8.12
N LEU A 37 -0.35 20.05 -9.35
CA LEU A 37 0.84 20.23 -10.18
C LEU A 37 1.23 21.70 -10.15
N HIS A 38 2.41 21.98 -9.60
CA HIS A 38 2.97 23.33 -9.60
C HIS A 38 4.34 23.31 -10.25
N ARG A 39 4.47 24.02 -11.39
CA ARG A 39 5.67 24.02 -12.24
C ARG A 39 6.00 22.61 -12.73
N GLU A 40 7.12 22.03 -12.29
CA GLU A 40 7.58 20.68 -12.63
C GLU A 40 7.52 19.73 -11.42
N GLU A 41 6.76 20.08 -10.39
CA GLU A 41 6.63 19.31 -9.16
C GLU A 41 5.18 18.88 -8.93
N MET A 42 5.04 17.65 -8.42
CA MET A 42 3.77 17.07 -8.03
C MET A 42 3.66 17.07 -6.50
N TYR A 43 2.61 17.72 -5.99
CA TYR A 43 2.29 17.81 -4.58
C TYR A 43 1.10 16.91 -4.27
N ILE A 44 1.28 15.98 -3.34
CA ILE A 44 0.22 15.07 -2.89
C ILE A 44 -0.21 15.50 -1.49
N PHE A 45 -1.50 15.77 -1.33
CA PHE A 45 -2.08 16.14 -0.04
C PHE A 45 -2.77 14.93 0.57
N MET A 46 -2.35 14.54 1.77
CA MET A 46 -2.86 13.38 2.48
C MET A 46 -2.97 13.64 3.97
N GLU A 47 -3.74 12.79 4.65
CA GLU A 47 -3.92 12.80 6.09
C GLU A 47 -2.59 12.60 6.83
N TYR A 48 -2.38 13.43 7.86
CA TYR A 48 -1.24 13.29 8.75
C TYR A 48 -1.56 12.28 9.86
N CYS A 49 -0.70 11.28 10.01
CA CYS A 49 -0.76 10.28 11.08
C CYS A 49 0.28 10.64 12.15
N ASP A 50 -0.16 10.86 13.38
CA ASP A 50 0.57 11.54 14.45
C ASP A 50 1.36 10.63 15.39
N GLU A 51 1.17 9.30 15.33
CA GLU A 51 1.80 8.34 16.25
C GLU A 51 2.87 7.46 15.58
N GLY A 52 3.45 7.94 14.48
CA GLY A 52 4.51 7.24 13.77
C GLY A 52 4.02 6.02 12.99
N THR A 53 4.81 4.95 12.98
CA THR A 53 4.66 3.80 12.07
C THR A 53 4.58 2.48 12.81
N LEU A 54 3.98 1.47 12.17
CA LEU A 54 3.93 0.12 12.72
C LEU A 54 5.33 -0.49 12.89
N GLU A 55 6.29 -0.13 12.03
CA GLU A 55 7.68 -0.59 12.12
C GLU A 55 8.33 -0.17 13.45
N GLU A 56 8.11 1.08 13.88
CA GLU A 56 8.72 1.62 15.10
C GLU A 56 8.24 0.88 16.35
N VAL A 57 6.95 0.54 16.41
CA VAL A 57 6.37 -0.16 17.56
C VAL A 57 6.63 -1.67 17.53
N SER A 58 6.89 -2.26 16.36
CA SER A 58 7.10 -3.69 16.22
C SER A 58 8.56 -4.14 16.36
N ARG A 59 9.54 -3.22 16.51
CA ARG A 59 10.99 -3.55 16.55
C ARG A 59 11.41 -4.64 17.54
N LEU A 60 10.67 -4.80 18.64
CA LEU A 60 10.95 -5.81 19.68
C LEU A 60 9.97 -7.00 19.65
N GLY A 61 9.11 -7.07 18.64
CA GLY A 61 7.95 -7.95 18.62
C GLY A 61 6.80 -7.42 19.47
N LEU A 62 5.58 -7.72 19.04
CA LEU A 62 4.33 -7.35 19.69
C LEU A 62 3.68 -8.58 20.32
N GLN A 63 2.82 -8.35 21.32
CA GLN A 63 2.02 -9.42 21.89
C GLN A 63 0.88 -9.81 20.95
N GLU A 64 0.53 -11.10 20.92
CA GLU A 64 -0.52 -11.64 20.05
C GLU A 64 -1.87 -10.88 20.10
N PRO A 65 -2.37 -10.37 21.25
CA PRO A 65 -3.58 -9.55 21.27
C PRO A 65 -3.45 -8.26 20.43
N VAL A 66 -2.29 -7.62 20.48
CA VAL A 66 -1.99 -6.39 19.70
C VAL A 66 -1.86 -6.74 18.23
N ILE A 67 -1.13 -7.81 17.90
CA ILE A 67 -1.00 -8.33 16.52
C ILE A 67 -2.38 -8.59 15.93
N ARG A 68 -3.23 -9.34 16.64
CA ARG A 68 -4.61 -9.63 16.20
C ARG A 68 -5.41 -8.35 15.94
N HIS A 69 -5.26 -7.35 16.81
CA HIS A 69 -5.97 -6.08 16.69
C HIS A 69 -5.53 -5.32 15.43
N TYR A 70 -4.22 -5.18 15.19
CA TYR A 70 -3.69 -4.50 14.00
C TYR A 70 -3.96 -5.28 12.71
N THR A 71 -3.76 -6.60 12.71
CA THR A 71 -4.09 -7.45 11.56
C THR A 71 -5.54 -7.29 11.13
N LYS A 72 -6.49 -7.25 12.08
CA LYS A 72 -7.91 -7.01 11.75
C LYS A 72 -8.10 -5.69 11.02
N GLN A 73 -7.46 -4.61 11.48
CA GLN A 73 -7.58 -3.29 10.86
C GLN A 73 -6.87 -3.21 9.48
N ILE A 74 -5.76 -3.92 9.30
CA ILE A 74 -5.10 -4.01 7.99
C ILE A 74 -5.98 -4.80 7.01
N CYS A 75 -6.61 -5.90 7.45
CA CYS A 75 -7.56 -6.64 6.63
C CYS A 75 -8.75 -5.77 6.20
N THR A 76 -9.33 -4.95 7.08
CA THR A 76 -10.44 -4.05 6.68
C THR A 76 -10.01 -3.03 5.63
N ALA A 77 -8.79 -2.49 5.75
CA ALA A 77 -8.21 -1.61 4.73
C ALA A 77 -8.02 -2.31 3.37
N ILE A 78 -7.47 -3.53 3.38
CA ILE A 78 -7.26 -4.33 2.16
C ILE A 78 -8.60 -4.67 1.50
N THR A 79 -9.61 -5.08 2.28
CA THR A 79 -10.95 -5.37 1.76
C THR A 79 -11.55 -4.16 1.05
N GLU A 80 -11.52 -2.98 1.66
CA GLU A 80 -12.03 -1.74 1.05
C GLU A 80 -11.36 -1.44 -0.30
N LEU A 81 -10.05 -1.66 -0.41
CA LEU A 81 -9.33 -1.49 -1.69
C LEU A 81 -9.76 -2.56 -2.71
N HIS A 82 -9.79 -3.83 -2.31
CA HIS A 82 -10.08 -4.94 -3.21
C HIS A 82 -11.51 -4.91 -3.75
N GLU A 83 -12.48 -4.46 -2.95
CA GLU A 83 -13.88 -4.24 -3.34
C GLU A 83 -14.03 -3.12 -4.38
N ARG A 84 -13.13 -2.13 -4.36
CA ARG A 84 -13.04 -1.07 -5.39
C ARG A 84 -12.22 -1.48 -6.61
N GLY A 85 -11.75 -2.74 -6.65
CA GLY A 85 -10.88 -3.23 -7.70
C GLY A 85 -9.46 -2.66 -7.64
N ILE A 86 -9.01 -2.21 -6.48
CA ILE A 86 -7.65 -1.67 -6.29
C ILE A 86 -6.79 -2.72 -5.59
N VAL A 87 -5.59 -2.95 -6.11
CA VAL A 87 -4.56 -3.78 -5.46
C VAL A 87 -3.44 -2.87 -5.00
N HIS A 88 -2.98 -3.04 -3.74
CA HIS A 88 -1.99 -2.16 -3.14
C HIS A 88 -0.57 -2.41 -3.66
N ARG A 89 -0.13 -3.67 -3.70
CA ARG A 89 1.16 -4.18 -4.19
C ARG A 89 2.42 -3.74 -3.43
N ASP A 90 2.29 -3.09 -2.29
CA ASP A 90 3.46 -2.69 -1.47
C ASP A 90 3.10 -2.59 0.03
N ILE A 91 2.35 -3.57 0.55
CA ILE A 91 2.03 -3.63 1.98
C ILE A 91 3.28 -4.06 2.74
N LYS A 92 3.80 -3.21 3.62
CA LYS A 92 5.07 -3.47 4.34
C LYS A 92 5.20 -2.66 5.62
N VAL A 93 6.07 -3.15 6.52
CA VAL A 93 6.52 -2.46 7.74
C VAL A 93 8.00 -2.10 7.63
N SER A 94 8.37 -1.34 6.60
CA SER A 94 9.75 -0.90 6.44
C SER A 94 10.04 0.37 7.25
N PRO A 95 11.31 0.61 7.62
CA PRO A 95 11.71 1.85 8.28
C PRO A 95 11.29 3.10 7.50
N PRO A 96 11.05 4.26 8.16
CA PRO A 96 10.56 5.46 7.51
C PRO A 96 11.40 5.93 6.31
N TRP A 97 12.72 5.75 6.35
CA TRP A 97 13.62 6.14 5.25
C TRP A 97 13.53 5.21 4.02
N LEU A 98 12.92 4.03 4.15
CA LEU A 98 12.59 3.12 3.04
C LEU A 98 11.12 3.22 2.59
N GLY A 99 10.35 4.13 3.20
CA GLY A 99 8.94 4.38 2.92
C GLY A 99 8.04 3.43 3.69
N ALA A 100 7.70 3.79 4.94
CA ALA A 100 6.73 3.05 5.74
C ALA A 100 5.32 3.25 5.18
N ASN A 101 4.53 2.17 5.11
CA ASN A 101 3.19 2.21 4.50
C ASN A 101 2.07 1.98 5.51
N ILE A 102 2.40 1.67 6.77
CA ILE A 102 1.41 1.45 7.83
C ILE A 102 1.71 2.40 8.99
N PHE A 103 0.79 3.34 9.19
CA PHE A 103 0.90 4.43 10.15
C PHE A 103 -0.02 4.21 11.35
N LEU A 104 0.34 4.82 12.47
CA LEU A 104 -0.46 4.84 13.69
C LEU A 104 -1.03 6.24 13.91
N THR A 105 -2.19 6.29 14.58
CA THR A 105 -2.86 7.55 14.92
C THR A 105 -3.17 7.60 16.42
N SER A 106 -3.28 8.80 16.98
CA SER A 106 -3.63 9.04 18.39
C SER A 106 -5.00 8.50 18.78
N THR A 107 -5.85 8.25 17.78
CA THR A 107 -7.15 7.58 17.95
C THR A 107 -7.06 6.06 18.15
N GLY A 108 -5.86 5.48 18.10
CA GLY A 108 -5.62 4.05 18.27
C GLY A 108 -5.89 3.21 17.01
N HIS A 109 -6.03 3.87 15.86
CA HIS A 109 -6.23 3.21 14.57
C HIS A 109 -4.94 3.13 13.77
N ILE A 110 -4.76 2.01 13.07
CA ILE A 110 -3.76 1.91 11.99
C ILE A 110 -4.34 2.53 10.73
N LYS A 111 -3.48 3.11 9.90
CA LYS A 111 -3.82 3.58 8.55
C LYS A 111 -2.82 3.04 7.53
N LEU A 112 -3.33 2.31 6.55
CA LEU A 112 -2.57 1.87 5.38
C LEU A 112 -2.49 3.02 4.36
N GLY A 113 -1.28 3.34 3.90
CA GLY A 113 -0.98 4.42 2.98
C GLY A 113 0.10 4.04 1.96
N ASP A 114 0.59 5.05 1.23
CA ASP A 114 1.48 4.93 0.06
C ASP A 114 0.96 4.00 -1.06
N PHE A 115 0.16 4.60 -1.93
CA PHE A 115 -0.40 3.91 -3.09
C PHE A 115 0.43 4.10 -4.37
N GLY A 116 1.70 4.52 -4.27
CA GLY A 116 2.54 4.75 -5.44
C GLY A 116 2.80 3.49 -6.28
N CYS A 117 2.63 2.32 -5.68
CA CYS A 117 2.68 1.03 -6.36
C CYS A 117 1.30 0.43 -6.65
N SER A 118 0.19 1.09 -6.32
CA SER A 118 -1.14 0.49 -6.48
C SER A 118 -1.60 0.44 -7.93
N VAL A 119 -2.62 -0.38 -8.23
CA VAL A 119 -3.23 -0.45 -9.56
C VAL A 119 -4.72 -0.70 -9.47
N LYS A 120 -5.48 -0.03 -10.34
CA LYS A 120 -6.91 -0.32 -10.55
C LYS A 120 -7.06 -1.43 -11.59
N LEU A 121 -7.67 -2.53 -11.18
CA LEU A 121 -8.00 -3.65 -12.05
C LEU A 121 -9.13 -3.27 -13.01
N LYS A 122 -9.13 -3.88 -14.19
CA LYS A 122 -10.18 -3.67 -15.19
C LYS A 122 -11.45 -4.44 -14.80
N ASN A 123 -11.29 -5.58 -14.13
CA ASN A 123 -12.38 -6.34 -13.58
C ASN A 123 -12.43 -6.23 -12.04
N ILE A 124 -13.54 -5.69 -11.55
CA ILE A 124 -13.76 -5.47 -10.11
C ILE A 124 -14.03 -6.81 -9.40
N SER A 125 -14.62 -7.80 -10.07
CA SER A 125 -15.10 -9.02 -9.41
C SER A 125 -14.06 -10.15 -9.34
N GLN A 126 -13.09 -10.19 -10.26
CA GLN A 126 -12.08 -11.26 -10.31
C GLN A 126 -10.74 -10.71 -10.78
N THR A 127 -9.65 -11.21 -10.20
CA THR A 127 -8.30 -10.96 -10.71
C THR A 127 -8.05 -11.93 -11.85
N MET A 128 -7.84 -11.43 -13.08
CA MET A 128 -7.53 -12.30 -14.21
C MET A 128 -6.02 -12.62 -14.28
N PRO A 129 -5.64 -13.84 -14.70
CA PRO A 129 -4.27 -14.15 -15.09
C PRO A 129 -3.64 -13.10 -16.00
N GLY A 130 -2.52 -12.51 -15.57
CA GLY A 130 -1.80 -11.48 -16.34
C GLY A 130 -2.47 -10.10 -16.40
N GLU A 131 -3.47 -9.82 -15.56
CA GLU A 131 -4.13 -8.50 -15.50
C GLU A 131 -3.20 -7.40 -14.98
N VAL A 132 -2.28 -7.78 -14.10
CA VAL A 132 -1.11 -6.99 -13.71
C VAL A 132 0.10 -7.72 -14.31
N ASN A 133 1.10 -7.04 -14.87
CA ASN A 133 2.30 -7.67 -15.45
C ASN A 133 3.62 -7.01 -15.00
N SER A 134 3.55 -6.04 -14.09
CA SER A 134 4.70 -5.31 -13.57
C SER A 134 5.23 -5.95 -12.29
N THR A 135 6.54 -6.15 -12.19
CA THR A 135 7.23 -6.53 -10.95
C THR A 135 7.49 -5.25 -10.14
N LEU A 136 6.56 -4.90 -9.25
CA LEU A 136 6.63 -3.72 -8.37
C LEU A 136 6.46 -4.16 -6.91
N GLY A 137 6.97 -3.35 -5.99
CA GLY A 137 6.94 -3.58 -4.54
C GLY A 137 8.32 -3.83 -3.95
N THR A 138 8.36 -4.08 -2.64
CA THR A 138 9.60 -4.36 -1.90
C THR A 138 9.90 -5.86 -1.89
N ALA A 139 11.08 -6.27 -2.39
CA ALA A 139 11.41 -7.67 -2.68
C ALA A 139 11.16 -8.66 -1.53
N ALA A 140 11.39 -8.25 -0.27
CA ALA A 140 11.18 -9.08 0.92
C ALA A 140 9.69 -9.43 1.17
N TYR A 141 8.76 -8.64 0.64
CA TYR A 141 7.31 -8.78 0.83
C TYR A 141 6.61 -9.33 -0.41
N MET A 142 7.35 -9.59 -1.49
CA MET A 142 6.77 -10.05 -2.75
C MET A 142 6.33 -11.50 -2.66
N ALA A 143 5.12 -11.76 -3.14
CA ALA A 143 4.59 -13.10 -3.30
C ALA A 143 5.37 -13.89 -4.37
N PRO A 144 5.50 -15.22 -4.25
CA PRO A 144 6.29 -16.04 -5.17
C PRO A 144 5.80 -15.93 -6.62
N GLU A 145 4.51 -15.77 -6.86
CA GLU A 145 3.92 -15.57 -8.17
C GLU A 145 4.34 -14.23 -8.82
N VAL A 146 4.62 -13.20 -8.00
CA VAL A 146 5.12 -11.90 -8.47
C VAL A 146 6.58 -11.99 -8.92
N ILE A 147 7.39 -12.80 -8.22
CA ILE A 147 8.82 -12.98 -8.50
C ILE A 147 9.02 -13.91 -9.70
N THR A 148 8.35 -15.06 -9.70
CA THR A 148 8.56 -16.13 -10.70
C THR A 148 7.92 -15.83 -12.04
N ARG A 149 7.00 -14.84 -12.11
CA ARG A 149 6.19 -14.55 -13.31
C ARG A 149 5.59 -15.82 -13.90
N ALA A 150 5.17 -16.76 -13.03
CA ALA A 150 4.64 -18.05 -13.45
C ALA A 150 3.49 -17.79 -14.44
N ARG A 151 3.70 -18.16 -15.71
CA ARG A 151 2.76 -17.87 -16.80
C ARG A 151 1.41 -18.51 -16.48
N GLY A 152 0.39 -17.69 -16.25
CA GLY A 152 -1.00 -18.15 -16.11
C GLY A 152 -1.64 -17.98 -14.74
N GLU A 153 -0.92 -17.47 -13.73
CA GLU A 153 -1.51 -17.14 -12.42
C GLU A 153 -1.73 -15.63 -12.31
N GLY A 154 -2.96 -15.21 -11.99
CA GLY A 154 -3.29 -13.80 -11.80
C GLY A 154 -2.68 -13.29 -10.51
N HIS A 155 -1.65 -12.45 -10.62
CA HIS A 155 -1.07 -11.78 -9.46
C HIS A 155 -1.77 -10.44 -9.21
N GLY A 156 -2.13 -10.18 -7.96
CA GLY A 156 -2.87 -8.98 -7.57
C GLY A 156 -3.34 -9.06 -6.13
N ARG A 157 -4.64 -9.29 -5.93
CA ARG A 157 -5.26 -9.33 -4.59
C ARG A 157 -4.59 -10.34 -3.65
N ALA A 158 -4.26 -11.55 -4.14
CA ALA A 158 -3.59 -12.57 -3.32
C ALA A 158 -2.18 -12.14 -2.88
N ALA A 159 -1.49 -11.33 -3.70
CA ALA A 159 -0.16 -10.83 -3.35
C ALA A 159 -0.21 -9.87 -2.15
N ASP A 160 -1.25 -9.04 -2.04
CA ASP A 160 -1.46 -8.19 -0.84
C ASP A 160 -1.63 -9.04 0.43
N ILE A 161 -2.29 -10.21 0.33
CA ILE A 161 -2.46 -11.14 1.46
C ILE A 161 -1.14 -11.83 1.83
N TRP A 162 -0.31 -12.17 0.84
CA TRP A 162 1.04 -12.65 1.10
C TRP A 162 1.87 -11.60 1.84
N SER A 163 1.88 -10.36 1.36
CA SER A 163 2.61 -9.27 2.00
C SER A 163 2.12 -9.00 3.42
N LEU A 164 0.80 -9.10 3.68
CA LEU A 164 0.26 -9.08 5.04
C LEU A 164 0.82 -10.21 5.91
N GLY A 165 0.99 -11.42 5.36
CA GLY A 165 1.64 -12.53 6.06
C GLY A 165 3.06 -12.20 6.52
N CYS A 166 3.86 -11.53 5.67
CA CYS A 166 5.18 -11.02 6.04
C CYS A 166 5.09 -9.99 7.18
N VAL A 167 4.16 -9.03 7.09
CA VAL A 167 3.91 -8.03 8.14
C VAL A 167 3.53 -8.67 9.47
N LEU A 168 2.72 -9.74 9.46
CA LEU A 168 2.39 -10.51 10.68
C LEU A 168 3.62 -11.14 11.32
N ILE A 169 4.53 -11.71 10.52
CA ILE A 169 5.77 -12.29 11.02
C ILE A 169 6.60 -11.19 11.68
N GLU A 170 6.82 -10.06 11.00
CA GLU A 170 7.59 -8.94 11.54
C GLU A 170 6.98 -8.35 12.81
N MET A 171 5.65 -8.24 12.88
CA MET A 171 4.98 -7.85 14.11
C MET A 171 5.25 -8.83 15.26
N ALA A 172 5.39 -10.12 14.99
CA ALA A 172 5.65 -11.14 16.03
C ALA A 172 7.13 -11.23 16.44
N THR A 173 8.05 -11.05 15.50
CA THR A 173 9.48 -11.30 15.66
C THR A 173 10.31 -10.02 15.87
N GLY A 174 9.78 -8.87 15.42
CA GLY A 174 10.54 -7.64 15.21
C GLY A 174 11.55 -7.72 14.06
N LYS A 175 11.43 -8.71 13.16
CA LYS A 175 12.37 -9.03 12.08
C LYS A 175 11.72 -9.66 10.86
#